data_AF-A0A8C3C0A3-F1
#
_entry.id   AF-A0A8C3C0A3-F1
#
_cell.length_a   1.000
_cell.length_b   1.000
_cell.length_c   1.000
_cell.angle_alpha   90.00
_cell.angle_beta   90.00
_cell.angle_gamma   90.00
#
_symmetry.space_group_name_H-M   'P 1'
#
loop_
_entity.id
_entity.type
_entity.pdbx_description
1 polymer ?
#
loop_
_entity_poly.entity_id
_entity_poly.type
_entity_poly.pdbx_seq_one_letter_code
_entity_poly.pdbx_strand_id
1 'polypeptide(L)' 'MGLRGRPGPEGPSRDVLEFLSNPANYPVSIRFGRHRLSSNEKLMLASMFHS' A
#
# COMPACT_ATOMS: atom_id res chain seq x y z
N MET A 1 1.98 -29.12 -12.74
CA MET A 1 2.66 -28.87 -11.45
C MET A 1 2.66 -27.38 -11.20
N GLY A 2 1.57 -26.85 -10.63
CA GLY A 2 1.35 -25.41 -10.46
C GLY A 2 1.92 -24.92 -9.14
N LEU A 3 2.97 -24.10 -9.19
CA LEU A 3 3.46 -23.37 -8.03
C LEU A 3 2.53 -22.19 -7.77
N ARG A 4 1.43 -22.45 -7.04
CA ARG A 4 0.63 -21.41 -6.40
C ARG A 4 1.55 -20.66 -5.44
N GLY A 5 1.88 -19.41 -5.76
CA GLY A 5 2.51 -18.49 -4.83
C GLY A 5 1.72 -18.51 -3.52
N ARG A 6 2.42 -18.67 -2.40
CA ARG A 6 1.82 -18.62 -1.07
C ARG A 6 1.02 -17.32 -0.97
N PRO A 7 -0.26 -17.33 -0.54
CA PRO A 7 -0.88 -16.10 -0.08
C PRO A 7 -0.01 -15.59 1.08
N GLY A 8 0.53 -14.39 0.94
CA GLY A 8 1.23 -13.70 2.00
C GLY A 8 0.27 -13.40 3.16
N PRO A 9 0.76 -12.83 4.27
CA PRO A 9 -0.04 -12.51 5.46
C PRO A 9 -1.03 -11.35 5.25
N GLU A 10 -1.44 -11.07 4.02
CA GLU A 10 -2.59 -10.24 3.70
C GLU A 10 -3.89 -10.97 4.01
N GLY A 11 -4.23 -11.00 5.32
CA GLY A 11 -5.63 -10.95 5.72
C GLY A 11 -6.31 -9.76 5.02
N PRO A 12 -7.65 -9.78 4.86
CA PRO A 12 -8.37 -8.77 4.09
C PRO A 12 -7.92 -7.38 4.55
N SER A 13 -7.27 -6.65 3.64
CA SER A 13 -6.87 -5.27 3.85
C SER A 13 -8.16 -4.51 4.16
N ARG A 14 -8.48 -4.36 5.45
CA ARG A 14 -9.51 -3.44 5.88
C ARG A 14 -9.13 -2.09 5.28
N ASP A 15 -10.02 -1.54 4.47
CA ASP A 15 -9.80 -0.24 3.87
C ASP A 15 -9.49 0.75 4.99
N VAL A 16 -8.29 1.34 4.94
CA VAL A 16 -7.81 2.23 6.00
C VAL A 16 -8.78 3.39 6.21
N LEU A 17 -9.43 3.83 5.13
CA LEU A 17 -10.47 4.85 5.15
C LEU A 17 -11.73 4.41 5.91
N GLU A 18 -12.16 3.15 5.75
CA GLU A 18 -13.30 2.60 6.50
C GLU A 18 -12.98 2.51 7.99
N PHE A 19 -11.76 2.10 8.33
CA PHE A 19 -11.28 2.04 9.71
C PHE A 19 -11.19 3.44 10.35
N LEU A 20 -10.70 4.45 9.62
CA LEU A 20 -10.63 5.84 10.10
C LEU A 20 -11.98 6.54 10.19
N SER A 21 -12.98 6.08 9.42
CA SER A 21 -14.35 6.63 9.41
C SER A 21 -15.11 6.33 10.70
N ASN A 22 -14.80 5.23 11.38
CA ASN A 22 -15.49 4.86 12.61
C ASN A 22 -14.89 5.59 13.84
N PRO A 23 -15.63 6.50 14.51
CA PRO A 23 -15.15 7.22 15.68
C PRO A 23 -14.84 6.30 16.88
N ALA A 24 -15.41 5.10 16.94
CA ALA A 24 -15.14 4.12 18.00
C ALA A 24 -13.72 3.53 17.94
N ASN A 25 -13.00 3.72 16.83
CA ASN A 25 -11.63 3.23 16.70
C ASN A 25 -10.60 4.17 17.34
N TYR A 26 -10.98 5.41 17.70
CA TYR A 26 -10.05 6.36 18.31
C TYR A 26 -9.85 6.08 19.81
N PRO A 27 -8.62 6.24 20.34
CA PRO A 27 -7.42 6.79 19.69
C PRO A 27 -6.62 5.75 18.87
N VAL A 28 -6.26 6.10 17.64
CA VAL A 28 -5.41 5.27 16.75
C VAL A 28 -4.04 5.90 16.57
N SER A 29 -2.99 5.09 16.48
CA SER A 29 -1.63 5.56 16.19
C SER A 29 -1.30 5.32 14.71
N ILE A 30 -1.29 6.38 13.91
CA ILE A 30 -0.95 6.32 12.48
C ILE A 30 0.53 6.66 12.29
N ARG A 31 1.28 5.82 11.58
CA ARG A 31 2.68 6.10 11.22
C ARG A 31 2.72 6.54 9.77
N PHE A 32 3.05 7.80 9.53
CA PHE A 32 3.30 8.30 8.19
C PHE A 32 4.76 8.03 7.81
N GLY A 33 4.96 7.58 6.58
CA GLY A 33 6.28 7.36 6.01
C GLY A 33 6.30 7.86 4.56
N ARG A 34 7.48 8.19 4.06
CA ARG A 34 7.63 8.54 2.65
C ARG A 34 7.18 7.35 1.80
N HIS A 35 6.26 7.59 0.87
CA HIS A 35 5.78 6.55 -0.02
C HIS A 35 6.97 5.93 -0.77
N ARG A 36 7.09 4.60 -0.70
CA ARG A 36 8.16 3.89 -1.38
C ARG A 36 7.72 3.72 -2.82
N LEU A 37 8.36 4.43 -3.74
CA LEU A 37 8.14 4.26 -5.17
C LEU A 37 8.31 2.78 -5.54
N SER A 38 7.26 2.20 -6.10
CA SER A 38 7.28 0.90 -6.75
C SER A 38 8.11 0.96 -8.04
N SER A 39 8.51 -0.20 -8.55
CA SER A 39 9.31 -0.28 -9.79
C SER A 39 8.63 0.42 -10.97
N ASN A 40 7.30 0.32 -11.08
CA ASN A 40 6.54 0.97 -12.16
C ASN A 40 6.58 2.49 -12.05
N GLU A 41 6.37 3.03 -10.84
CA GLU A 41 6.42 4.48 -10.61
C GLU A 41 7.80 5.04 -10.94
N LYS A 42 8.87 4.31 -10.59
CA LYS A 42 10.24 4.70 -10.95
C LYS A 42 10.47 4.73 -12.46
N LEU A 43 9.95 3.76 -13.21
CA LEU A 43 10.06 3.74 -14.68
C LEU A 43 9.28 4.90 -15.30
N MET A 44 8.05 5.17 -14.83
CA MET A 44 7.26 6.31 -15.31
C MET A 44 7.98 7.63 -15.05
N LEU A 45 8.52 7.83 -13.84
CA LEU A 45 9.33 8.99 -13.49
C LEU A 45 10.55 9.09 -14.42
N ALA A 46 11.31 8.02 -14.60
CA ALA A 46 12.49 8.03 -15.48
C ALA A 46 12.14 8.43 -16.91
N SER A 47 11.00 7.97 -17.45
CA SER A 47 10.52 8.36 -18.78
C SER A 47 10.12 9.83 -18.87
N MET A 48 9.61 10.45 -17.80
CA MET A 48 9.29 11.88 -17.77
C MET A 48 10.54 12.77 -17.85
N PHE A 49 11.69 12.29 -17.37
CA PHE A 49 12.96 13.03 -17.40
C PHE A 49 13.73 12.92 -18.73
N HIS A 50 13.20 12.22 -19.73
CA HIS A 50 13.87 12.01 -21.03
C HIS A 50 13.40 12.98 -22.12
N SER A 51 13.43 14.30 -21.85
CA SER A 51 13.21 15.37 -22.83
C SER A 51 14.44 16.25 -23.01
#